data_AF-A0A7W1JBU6-F1
#
_entry.id   AF-A0A7W1JBU6-F1
#
_cell.length_a   1.000
_cell.length_b   1.000
_cell.length_c   1.000
_cell.angle_alpha   90.00
_cell.angle_beta   90.00
_cell.angle_gamma   90.00
#
_symmetry.space_group_name_H-M   'P 1'
#
loop_
_entity.id
_entity.type
_entity.pdbx_description
1 polymer ?
#
loop_
_entity_poly.entity_id
_entity_poly.type
_entity_poly.pdbx_seq_one_letter_code
_entity_poly.pdbx_strand_id
1 'polypeptide(L)'
;PVLCGRISAHAPFCLGEAVHAVTSEMALSLDDVLRRRVPLAILARLDRQQVTAVSQAIAPHLGWTHEHALEEAWRWHARAMGTARAAGIPTV
;
A
#
# COMPACT_ATOMS: atom_id res chain seq x y z
N PRO A 1 6.37 -15.44 -10.66
CA PRO A 1 6.01 -14.12 -11.24
C PRO A 1 6.15 -13.01 -10.20
N VAL A 2 6.52 -11.78 -10.59
CA VAL A 2 6.75 -10.65 -9.65
C VAL A 2 5.52 -10.36 -8.77
N LEU A 3 4.31 -10.48 -9.32
CA LEU A 3 3.05 -10.22 -8.60
C LEU A 3 2.75 -11.24 -7.48
N CYS A 4 3.37 -12.41 -7.49
CA CYS A 4 3.17 -13.43 -6.44
C CYS A 4 4.01 -13.15 -5.18
N GLY A 5 4.90 -12.16 -5.21
CA GLY A 5 5.70 -11.77 -4.05
C GLY A 5 4.82 -11.19 -2.93
N ARG A 6 5.06 -11.64 -1.69
CA ARG A 6 4.41 -11.06 -0.51
C ARG A 6 4.81 -9.60 -0.36
N ILE A 7 3.84 -8.76 -0.04
CA ILE A 7 4.09 -7.34 0.25
C ILE A 7 4.82 -7.20 1.59
N SER A 8 4.41 -8.00 2.58
CA SER A 8 5.04 -8.08 3.90
C SER A 8 5.19 -9.54 4.31
N ALA A 9 6.29 -9.87 5.00
CA ALA A 9 6.49 -11.20 5.56
C ALA A 9 5.44 -11.53 6.64
N HIS A 10 4.89 -10.51 7.30
CA HIS A 10 4.01 -10.65 8.47
C HIS A 10 2.52 -10.80 8.10
N ALA A 11 2.16 -10.74 6.82
CA ALA A 11 0.78 -10.89 6.37
C ALA A 11 0.71 -11.67 5.05
N PRO A 12 -0.38 -12.41 4.79
CA PRO A 12 -0.46 -13.33 3.66
C PRO A 12 -0.81 -12.67 2.33
N PHE A 13 -0.60 -11.36 2.17
CA PHE A 13 -1.00 -10.62 0.97
C PHE A 13 0.14 -10.41 -0.02
N CYS A 14 -0.16 -10.49 -1.31
CA CYS A 14 0.76 -10.29 -2.43
C CYS A 14 0.37 -9.10 -3.32
N LEU A 15 1.30 -8.69 -4.19
CA LEU A 15 1.08 -7.58 -5.12
C LEU A 15 -0.07 -7.87 -6.12
N GLY A 16 -0.28 -9.14 -6.47
CA GLY A 16 -1.38 -9.55 -7.33
C GLY A 16 -2.76 -9.23 -6.75
N GLU A 17 -2.94 -9.37 -5.43
CA GLU A 17 -4.19 -9.02 -4.76
C GLU A 17 -4.44 -7.50 -4.77
N ALA A 18 -3.38 -6.69 -4.63
CA ALA A 18 -3.50 -5.25 -4.78
C ALA A 18 -3.91 -4.84 -6.21
N VAL A 19 -3.36 -5.49 -7.23
CA VAL A 19 -3.78 -5.30 -8.63
C VAL A 19 -5.21 -5.77 -8.86
N HIS A 20 -5.60 -6.91 -8.29
CA HIS A 20 -6.97 -7.41 -8.38
C HIS A 20 -7.98 -6.41 -7.79
N ALA A 21 -7.65 -5.83 -6.63
CA ALA A 21 -8.49 -4.83 -5.98
C ALA A 21 -8.83 -3.63 -6.90
N VAL A 22 -7.84 -3.10 -7.63
CA VAL A 22 -8.05 -1.93 -8.50
C VAL A 22 -8.67 -2.28 -9.86
N THR A 23 -8.50 -3.51 -10.33
CA THR A 23 -9.00 -3.95 -11.65
C THR A 23 -10.38 -4.59 -11.59
N SER A 24 -10.71 -5.26 -10.48
CA SER A 24 -11.91 -6.10 -10.37
C SER A 24 -12.82 -5.68 -9.22
N GLU A 25 -12.30 -4.94 -8.24
CA GLU A 25 -13.06 -4.59 -7.04
C GLU A 25 -13.32 -3.09 -6.85
N MET A 26 -13.01 -2.28 -7.87
CA MET A 26 -13.17 -0.83 -7.88
C MET A 26 -12.41 -0.10 -6.77
N ALA A 27 -11.27 -0.63 -6.32
CA ALA A 27 -10.41 0.16 -5.45
C ALA A 27 -9.79 1.31 -6.25
N LEU A 28 -10.02 2.56 -5.84
CA LEU A 28 -9.62 3.76 -6.59
C LEU A 28 -8.44 4.53 -5.96
N SER A 29 -7.92 4.07 -4.83
CA SER A 29 -6.80 4.71 -4.14
C SER A 29 -5.94 3.71 -3.39
N LEU A 30 -4.69 4.11 -3.10
CA LEU A 30 -3.77 3.32 -2.30
C LEU A 30 -4.31 3.09 -0.86
N ASP A 31 -5.04 4.06 -0.32
CA ASP A 31 -5.65 3.96 1.01
C ASP A 31 -6.78 2.91 1.06
N ASP A 32 -7.63 2.88 0.03
CA ASP A 32 -8.70 1.88 -0.10
C ASP A 32 -8.12 0.46 -0.24
N VAL A 33 -7.07 0.30 -1.05
CA VAL A 33 -6.33 -0.97 -1.17
C VAL A 33 -5.77 -1.41 0.18
N LEU A 34 -4.94 -0.59 0.82
CA LEU A 34 -4.17 -0.99 2.01
C LEU A 34 -5.00 -1.10 3.31
N ARG A 35 -6.19 -0.48 3.36
CA ARG A 35 -7.05 -0.52 4.55
C ARG A 35 -8.20 -1.50 4.44
N ARG A 36 -8.77 -1.72 3.25
CA ARG A 36 -10.03 -2.46 3.09
C ARG A 36 -9.89 -3.75 2.29
N ARG A 37 -9.12 -3.77 1.20
CA ARG A 37 -9.02 -4.95 0.31
C ARG A 37 -7.86 -5.85 0.69
N VAL A 38 -6.72 -5.23 0.95
CA VAL A 38 -5.48 -5.84 1.41
C VAL A 38 -5.14 -5.15 2.74
N PRO A 39 -5.75 -5.55 3.88
CA PRO A 39 -5.75 -4.80 5.15
C PRO A 39 -4.40 -4.77 5.90
N LEU A 40 -3.32 -4.54 5.16
CA LEU A 40 -1.95 -4.39 5.66
C LEU A 40 -1.79 -3.17 6.57
N ALA A 41 -2.61 -2.13 6.43
CA ALA A 41 -2.62 -1.00 7.33
C ALA A 41 -2.93 -1.37 8.79
N ILE A 42 -3.58 -2.52 9.02
CA ILE A 42 -3.95 -3.04 10.34
C ILE A 42 -3.03 -4.20 10.73
N LEU A 43 -2.74 -5.09 9.78
CA LEU A 43 -2.10 -6.38 10.06
C LEU A 43 -0.57 -6.34 10.05
N ALA A 44 0.03 -5.29 9.46
CA ALA A 44 1.47 -5.20 9.34
C ALA A 44 1.96 -3.74 9.46
N ARG A 45 3.18 -3.58 9.96
CA ARG A 45 3.88 -2.30 9.83
C ARG A 45 4.59 -2.31 8.48
N LEU A 46 4.17 -1.43 7.58
CA LEU A 46 4.78 -1.30 6.26
C LEU A 46 5.86 -0.22 6.27
N ASP A 47 7.03 -0.54 5.73
CA ASP A 47 8.05 0.45 5.41
C ASP A 47 7.71 1.21 4.10
N ARG A 48 8.51 2.24 3.81
CA ARG A 48 8.30 3.06 2.61
C ARG A 48 8.43 2.26 1.32
N GLN A 49 9.36 1.31 1.24
CA GLN A 49 9.62 0.53 0.04
C GLN A 49 8.43 -0.40 -0.27
N GLN A 50 7.87 -1.04 0.76
CA GLN A 50 6.69 -1.90 0.63
C GLN A 50 5.48 -1.12 0.12
N VAL A 51 5.22 0.06 0.68
CA VAL A 51 4.12 0.94 0.23
C VAL A 51 4.35 1.42 -1.21
N THR A 52 5.59 1.79 -1.55
CA THR A 52 5.96 2.18 -2.92
C THR A 52 5.76 1.04 -3.91
N ALA A 53 6.13 -0.19 -3.56
CA ALA A 53 5.94 -1.36 -4.42
C ALA A 53 4.45 -1.60 -4.74
N VAL A 54 3.57 -1.47 -3.73
CA VAL A 54 2.12 -1.58 -3.94
C VAL A 54 1.62 -0.46 -4.85
N SER A 55 1.97 0.79 -4.55
CA SER A 55 1.54 1.96 -5.34
C SER A 55 1.97 1.85 -6.81
N GLN A 56 3.21 1.43 -7.06
CA GLN A 56 3.73 1.23 -8.42
C GLN A 56 3.04 0.07 -9.14
N ALA A 57 2.70 -1.01 -8.43
CA ALA A 57 2.01 -2.14 -9.03
C ALA A 57 0.59 -1.78 -9.49
N ILE A 58 -0.14 -0.96 -8.71
CA ILE A 58 -1.51 -0.55 -9.05
C ILE A 58 -1.58 0.62 -10.03
N ALA A 59 -0.53 1.44 -10.13
CA ALA A 59 -0.51 2.68 -10.89
C ALA A 59 -0.95 2.54 -12.37
N PRO A 60 -0.47 1.55 -13.15
CA PRO A 60 -0.89 1.41 -14.56
C PRO A 60 -2.39 1.16 -14.72
N HIS A 61 -3.00 0.50 -13.73
CA HIS A 61 -4.42 0.14 -13.74
C HIS A 61 -5.33 1.30 -13.34
N LEU A 62 -4.78 2.29 -12.63
CA LEU A 62 -5.47 3.51 -12.25
C LEU A 62 -5.13 4.72 -13.15
N GLY A 63 -4.32 4.51 -14.19
CA GLY A 63 -3.85 5.57 -15.09
C GLY A 63 -2.90 6.56 -14.42
N TRP A 64 -2.22 6.15 -13.34
CA TRP A 64 -1.28 7.00 -12.61
C TRP A 64 0.09 6.98 -13.29
N THR A 65 0.76 8.14 -13.27
CA THR A 65 2.18 8.22 -13.61
C THR A 65 3.03 7.60 -12.50
N HIS A 66 4.28 7.30 -12.81
CA HIS A 66 5.25 6.86 -11.81
C HIS A 66 5.40 7.87 -10.67
N GLU A 67 5.43 9.16 -11.00
CA GLU A 67 5.53 10.26 -10.03
C GLU A 67 4.32 10.32 -9.10
N HIS A 68 3.10 10.19 -9.64
CA HIS A 68 1.89 10.15 -8.84
C HIS A 68 1.88 8.94 -7.90
N ALA A 69 2.35 7.77 -8.36
CA ALA A 69 2.48 6.58 -7.52
C ALA A 69 3.45 6.79 -6.34
N LEU A 70 4.59 7.45 -6.60
CA LEU A 70 5.56 7.81 -5.55
C LEU A 70 4.97 8.80 -4.55
N GLU A 71 4.23 9.81 -5.04
CA GLU A 71 3.58 10.80 -4.19
C GLU A 71 2.52 10.16 -3.29
N GLU A 72 1.65 9.30 -3.82
CA GLU A 72 0.64 8.59 -3.04
C GLU A 72 1.28 7.70 -1.96
N ALA A 73 2.36 6.99 -2.29
CA ALA A 73 3.11 6.20 -1.32
C ALA A 73 3.72 7.07 -0.21
N TRP A 74 4.29 8.22 -0.57
CA TRP A 74 4.82 9.18 0.40
C TRP A 74 3.72 9.74 1.31
N ARG A 75 2.59 10.17 0.74
CA ARG A 75 1.42 10.69 1.47
C ARG A 75 0.86 9.66 2.45
N TRP A 76 0.73 8.40 2.02
CA TRP A 76 0.26 7.32 2.87
C TRP A 76 1.21 7.10 4.05
N HIS A 77 2.51 7.01 3.78
CA HIS A 77 3.51 6.77 4.84
C HIS A 77 3.61 7.95 5.82
N ALA A 78 3.53 9.19 5.33
CA ALA A 78 3.51 10.38 6.17
C ALA A 78 2.28 10.40 7.11
N ARG A 79 1.08 10.05 6.60
CA ARG A 79 -0.13 9.91 7.43
C ARG A 79 0.02 8.81 8.49
N ALA A 80 0.57 7.65 8.12
CA ALA A 80 0.78 6.53 9.03
C ALA A 80 1.76 6.88 10.18
N MET A 81 2.87 7.56 9.86
CA MET A 81 3.81 8.04 10.88
C MET A 81 3.19 9.12 11.78
N GLY A 82 2.42 10.05 11.21
CA GLY A 82 1.71 11.08 11.97
C GLY A 82 0.71 10.48 12.97
N THR A 83 -0.05 9.46 12.54
CA THR A 83 -0.99 8.74 13.42
C THR A 83 -0.26 7.94 14.50
N ALA A 84 0.82 7.24 14.18
CA ALA A 84 1.63 6.52 15.16
C ALA A 84 2.21 7.47 16.23
N ARG A 85 2.75 8.62 15.82
CA ARG A 85 3.28 9.64 16.74
C ARG A 85 2.20 10.21 17.65
N ALA A 86 1.03 10.56 17.11
CA ALA A 86 -0.09 11.06 17.90
C ALA A 86 -0.60 10.04 18.93
N ALA A 87 -0.47 8.74 18.62
CA ALA A 87 -0.82 7.64 19.51
C ALA A 87 0.30 7.25 20.50
N GLY A 88 1.46 7.92 20.47
CA GLY A 88 2.60 7.59 21.34
C GLY A 88 3.30 6.28 20.99
N ILE A 89 3.08 5.74 19.78
CA ILE A 89 3.68 4.48 19.33
C ILE A 89 5.10 4.76 18.80
N PRO A 90 6.14 4.03 19.24
CA PRO A 90 7.50 4.21 18.75
C PRO A 90 7.62 3.99 17.23
N THR A 91 8.06 5.01 16.51
CA THR A 91 8.38 4.95 15.08
C THR A 91 9.89 4.71 14.90
N VAL A 92 10.32 3.44 14.99
CA VAL A 92 11.65 2.99 14.54
C VAL A 92 11.89 3.15 13.04
#